data_AF-A0A852K8F8-F1
#
_entry.id   AF-A0A852K8F8-F1
#
_cell.length_a   1.000
_cell.length_b   1.000
_cell.length_c   1.000
_cell.angle_alpha   90.00
_cell.angle_beta   90.00
_cell.angle_gamma   90.00
#
_symmetry.space_group_name_H-M   'P 1'
#
loop_
_entity.id
_entity.type
_entity.pdbx_description
1 polymer ?
#
loop_
_entity_poly.entity_id
_entity_poly.type
_entity_poly.pdbx_seq_one_letter_code
_entity_poly.pdbx_strand_id
1 'polypeptide(L)'
;RKADEGLATISEDGRSPISLRQMAYVSGLSFGIISGVFSVINILADSIGPGTVGIHGDSPYYFITSAFLTMALVLLHTFWGVIFFDACEKRRYWCLGLVVGSHLLTSGLTFLNPRYEASLVPIFIITLCTGLWAFVTAGGSFHNVLKCLSCKQEDDSRVMMYSALQVPLED
;
A
#
# COMPACT_ATOMS: atom_id res chain seq x y z
N ARG A 1 -4.43 -0.33 20.69
CA ARG A 1 -5.58 -0.52 21.61
C ARG A 1 -5.26 -0.12 23.04
N LYS A 2 -4.43 -0.83 23.82
CA LYS A 2 -4.08 -0.42 25.21
C LYS A 2 -3.54 1.01 25.31
N ALA A 3 -2.63 1.40 24.41
CA ALA A 3 -2.10 2.76 24.36
C ALA A 3 -3.16 3.80 23.96
N ASP A 4 -4.09 3.43 23.08
CA ASP A 4 -5.17 4.31 22.61
C ASP A 4 -6.22 4.55 23.71
N GLU A 5 -6.59 3.48 24.43
CA GLU A 5 -7.45 3.53 25.62
C GLU A 5 -6.84 4.44 26.70
N GLY A 6 -5.53 4.29 26.97
CA GLY A 6 -4.82 5.15 27.93
C GLY A 6 -4.79 6.63 27.51
N LEU A 7 -4.48 6.90 26.23
CA LEU A 7 -4.45 8.27 25.71
C LEU A 7 -5.83 8.92 25.68
N ALA A 8 -6.88 8.17 25.34
CA ALA A 8 -8.25 8.67 25.34
C ALA A 8 -8.72 9.04 26.76
N THR A 9 -8.31 8.29 27.80
CA THR A 9 -8.65 8.60 29.20
C THR A 9 -7.91 9.82 29.76
N ILE A 10 -6.77 10.18 29.19
CA ILE A 10 -5.93 11.30 29.63
C ILE A 10 -6.20 12.57 28.78
N SER A 11 -6.80 12.42 27.60
CA SER A 11 -7.14 13.52 26.70
C SER A 11 -8.31 14.35 27.25
N GLU A 12 -8.13 15.67 27.33
CA GLU A 12 -9.11 16.64 27.87
C GLU A 12 -10.48 16.58 27.16
N ASP A 13 -10.49 16.11 25.92
CA ASP A 13 -11.67 16.01 25.04
C ASP A 13 -12.25 14.58 24.96
N GLY A 14 -11.68 13.61 25.69
CA GLY A 14 -12.08 12.20 25.68
C GLY A 14 -11.92 11.48 24.33
N ARG A 15 -11.32 12.14 23.34
CA ARG A 15 -11.04 11.61 22.00
C ARG A 15 -9.56 11.27 21.88
N SER A 16 -9.27 10.11 21.29
CA SER A 16 -7.90 9.74 20.96
C SER A 16 -7.34 10.65 19.85
N PRO A 17 -6.06 11.05 19.91
CA PRO A 17 -5.45 11.92 18.91
C PRO A 17 -5.22 11.23 17.55
N ILE A 18 -5.32 9.90 17.49
CA ILE A 18 -5.08 9.09 16.28
C ILE A 18 -6.24 8.12 16.08
N SER A 19 -6.77 8.07 14.85
CA SER A 19 -7.78 7.07 14.47
C SER A 19 -7.16 5.67 14.41
N LEU A 20 -7.90 4.66 14.89
CA LEU A 20 -7.51 3.24 14.78
C LEU A 20 -7.14 2.84 13.35
N ARG A 21 -7.81 3.41 12.34
CA ARG A 21 -7.53 3.17 10.92
C ARG A 21 -6.17 3.70 10.48
N GLN A 22 -5.77 4.86 11.00
CA GLN A 22 -4.46 5.46 10.72
C GLN A 22 -3.36 4.63 11.39
N MET A 23 -3.58 4.16 12.61
CA MET A 23 -2.66 3.24 13.29
C MET A 23 -2.49 1.92 12.52
N ALA A 24 -3.59 1.35 12.02
CA ALA A 24 -3.57 0.13 11.21
C ALA A 24 -2.77 0.31 9.91
N TYR A 25 -3.00 1.42 9.20
CA TYR A 25 -2.28 1.76 7.99
C TYR A 25 -0.78 1.94 8.25
N VAL A 26 -0.41 2.74 9.26
CA VAL A 26 1.00 2.98 9.63
C VAL A 26 1.69 1.69 10.06
N SER A 27 1.01 0.83 10.82
CA SER A 27 1.53 -0.47 11.25
C SER A 27 1.79 -1.39 10.06
N GLY A 28 0.87 -1.47 9.09
CA GLY A 28 1.06 -2.28 7.89
C GLY A 28 2.20 -1.75 7.00
N LEU A 29 2.25 -0.44 6.80
CA LEU A 29 3.28 0.22 6.00
C LEU A 29 4.67 0.03 6.60
N SER A 30 4.83 0.21 7.91
CA SER A 30 6.13 0.04 8.58
C SER A 30 6.62 -1.41 8.51
N PHE A 31 5.73 -2.39 8.66
CA PHE A 31 6.09 -3.80 8.45
C PHE A 31 6.51 -4.07 7.00
N GLY A 32 5.77 -3.50 6.03
CA GLY A 32 6.10 -3.58 4.61
C GLY A 32 7.47 -3.00 4.27
N ILE A 33 7.77 -1.78 4.76
CA ILE A 33 9.07 -1.12 4.52
C ILE A 33 10.22 -1.93 5.10
N ILE A 34 10.13 -2.36 6.36
CA ILE A 34 11.21 -3.12 7.01
C ILE A 34 11.44 -4.43 6.26
N SER A 35 10.38 -5.19 5.98
CA SER A 35 10.47 -6.43 5.22
C SER A 35 11.05 -6.22 3.82
N GLY A 36 10.58 -5.18 3.12
CA GLY A 36 11.04 -4.82 1.78
C GLY A 36 12.52 -4.45 1.75
N VAL A 37 12.99 -3.63 2.70
CA VAL A 37 14.40 -3.28 2.83
C VAL A 37 15.24 -4.53 3.06
N PHE A 38 14.85 -5.41 3.99
CA PHE A 38 15.55 -6.68 4.21
C PHE A 38 15.61 -7.56 2.96
N SER A 39 14.56 -7.53 2.13
CA SER A 39 14.50 -8.34 0.90
C SER A 39 15.39 -7.83 -0.22
N VAL A 40 15.58 -6.50 -0.33
CA VAL A 40 16.20 -5.89 -1.52
C VAL A 40 17.56 -5.26 -1.25
N ILE A 41 17.96 -5.02 0.00
CA ILE A 41 19.17 -4.23 0.32
C ILE A 41 20.44 -4.82 -0.30
N ASN A 42 20.59 -6.14 -0.26
CA ASN A 42 21.75 -6.83 -0.83
C ASN A 42 21.72 -6.79 -2.36
N ILE A 43 20.56 -7.07 -2.96
CA ILE A 43 20.35 -7.03 -4.41
C ILE A 43 20.60 -5.62 -4.95
N LEU A 44 20.16 -4.61 -4.21
CA LEU A 44 20.33 -3.21 -4.56
C LEU A 44 21.82 -2.81 -4.52
N ALA A 45 22.56 -3.27 -3.52
CA ALA A 45 24.00 -3.04 -3.44
C ALA A 45 24.72 -3.63 -4.67
N ASP A 46 24.37 -4.85 -5.08
CA ASP A 46 24.95 -5.51 -6.24
C ASP A 46 24.59 -4.81 -7.57
N SER A 47 23.40 -4.18 -7.64
CA SER A 47 22.93 -3.46 -8.84
C SER A 47 23.67 -2.17 -9.17
N ILE A 48 24.46 -1.63 -8.23
CA ILE A 48 25.25 -0.39 -8.43
C ILE A 48 26.47 -0.67 -9.31
N GLY A 49 26.92 -1.93 -9.37
CA GLY A 49 28.02 -2.34 -10.23
C GLY A 49 27.67 -2.26 -11.73
N PRO A 50 28.68 -2.13 -12.62
CA PRO A 50 28.44 -2.07 -14.07
C PRO A 50 27.99 -3.41 -14.68
N GLY A 51 27.93 -4.49 -13.89
CA GLY A 51 27.56 -5.83 -14.35
C GLY A 51 26.09 -6.15 -14.10
N THR A 52 25.43 -6.77 -15.06
CA THR A 52 24.10 -7.36 -14.89
C THR A 52 24.19 -8.85 -14.60
N VAL A 53 23.23 -9.37 -13.85
CA VAL A 53 23.04 -10.83 -13.70
C VAL A 53 22.74 -11.48 -15.06
N GLY A 54 23.23 -12.70 -15.26
CA GLY A 54 23.04 -13.47 -16.50
C GLY A 54 24.27 -14.19 -17.07
N ILE A 55 25.46 -14.02 -16.48
CA ILE A 55 26.69 -14.72 -16.93
C ILE A 55 26.54 -16.25 -16.87
N HIS A 56 25.75 -16.76 -15.92
CA HIS A 56 25.49 -18.19 -15.75
C HIS A 56 24.14 -18.67 -16.37
N GLY A 57 23.52 -17.85 -17.22
CA GLY A 57 22.24 -18.18 -17.88
C GLY A 57 20.98 -17.66 -17.16
N ASP A 58 21.14 -16.84 -16.13
CA ASP A 58 20.02 -16.17 -15.44
C ASP A 58 19.42 -15.02 -16.28
N SER A 59 18.19 -14.63 -15.95
CA SER A 59 17.50 -13.53 -16.62
C SER A 59 18.14 -12.18 -16.30
N PRO A 60 18.40 -11.31 -17.30
CA PRO A 60 18.89 -9.94 -17.06
C PRO A 60 17.84 -9.07 -16.34
N TYR A 61 16.57 -9.49 -16.31
CA TYR A 61 15.47 -8.77 -15.68
C TYR A 61 15.38 -8.96 -14.15
N TYR A 62 16.32 -9.69 -13.55
CA TYR A 62 16.30 -10.00 -12.11
C TYR A 62 16.22 -8.76 -11.21
N PHE A 63 17.00 -7.71 -11.48
CA PHE A 63 16.96 -6.49 -10.67
C PHE A 63 15.60 -5.78 -10.74
N ILE A 64 15.04 -5.64 -11.94
CA ILE A 64 13.72 -5.03 -12.16
C ILE A 64 12.61 -5.88 -11.53
N THR A 65 12.69 -7.20 -11.71
CA THR A 65 11.72 -8.15 -11.14
C THR A 65 11.73 -8.09 -9.61
N SER A 66 12.92 -8.08 -9.00
CA SER A 66 13.07 -7.93 -7.55
C SER A 66 12.52 -6.59 -7.06
N ALA A 67 12.75 -5.48 -7.78
CA ALA A 67 12.18 -4.19 -7.41
C ALA A 67 10.64 -4.16 -7.42
N PHE A 68 10.02 -4.68 -8.49
CA PHE A 68 8.56 -4.77 -8.58
C PHE A 68 7.97 -5.72 -7.54
N LEU A 69 8.64 -6.84 -7.27
CA LEU A 69 8.25 -7.78 -6.23
C LEU A 69 8.28 -7.11 -4.85
N THR A 70 9.37 -6.42 -4.50
CA THR A 70 9.49 -5.69 -3.24
C THR A 70 8.41 -4.61 -3.11
N MET A 71 8.13 -3.86 -4.18
CA MET A 71 7.03 -2.90 -4.19
C MET A 71 5.68 -3.57 -3.90
N ALA A 72 5.39 -4.69 -4.57
CA ALA A 72 4.15 -5.44 -4.36
C ALA A 72 4.04 -5.94 -2.92
N LEU A 73 5.13 -6.45 -2.31
CA LEU A 73 5.16 -6.90 -0.92
C LEU A 73 4.91 -5.76 0.07
N VAL A 74 5.53 -4.59 -0.14
CA VAL A 74 5.31 -3.40 0.71
C VAL A 74 3.84 -2.97 0.67
N LEU A 75 3.23 -2.91 -0.52
CA LEU A 75 1.82 -2.57 -0.69
C LEU A 75 0.92 -3.62 -0.01
N LEU A 76 1.22 -4.89 -0.23
CA LEU A 76 0.44 -5.99 0.29
C LEU A 76 0.47 -6.03 1.83
N HIS A 77 1.61 -5.80 2.46
CA HIS A 77 1.72 -5.62 3.92
C HIS A 77 0.91 -4.43 4.44
N THR A 78 0.87 -3.34 3.69
CA THR A 78 0.04 -2.17 4.02
C THR A 78 -1.45 -2.54 4.01
N PHE A 79 -1.90 -3.24 2.97
CA PHE A 79 -3.29 -3.69 2.85
C PHE A 79 -3.67 -4.74 3.89
N TRP A 80 -2.80 -5.72 4.14
CA TRP A 80 -2.99 -6.70 5.20
C TRP A 80 -3.09 -6.05 6.58
N GLY A 81 -2.26 -5.05 6.88
CA GLY A 81 -2.36 -4.29 8.14
C GLY A 81 -3.74 -3.67 8.33
N VAL A 82 -4.27 -2.99 7.31
CA VAL A 82 -5.61 -2.39 7.35
C VAL A 82 -6.69 -3.45 7.58
N ILE A 83 -6.67 -4.54 6.81
CA ILE A 83 -7.67 -5.62 6.91
C ILE A 83 -7.56 -6.36 8.25
N PHE A 84 -6.35 -6.59 8.74
CA PHE A 84 -6.08 -7.30 9.99
C PHE A 84 -6.66 -6.55 11.19
N PHE A 85 -6.41 -5.23 11.27
CA PHE A 85 -6.95 -4.42 12.36
C PHE A 85 -8.47 -4.29 12.29
N ASP A 86 -9.06 -4.13 11.10
CA ASP A 86 -10.52 -4.10 10.93
C ASP A 86 -11.18 -5.45 11.29
N ALA A 87 -10.53 -6.57 10.93
CA ALA A 87 -10.99 -7.90 11.27
C ALA A 87 -10.92 -8.17 12.78
N CYS A 88 -9.86 -7.69 13.45
CA CYS A 88 -9.73 -7.73 14.91
C CYS A 88 -10.83 -6.91 15.61
N GLU A 89 -11.14 -5.72 15.09
CA GLU A 89 -12.17 -4.83 15.64
C GLU A 89 -13.57 -5.45 15.50
N LYS A 90 -13.91 -5.96 14.31
CA LYS A 90 -15.21 -6.57 14.01
C LYS A 90 -15.31 -8.05 14.43
N ARG A 91 -14.28 -8.60 15.08
CA ARG A 91 -14.16 -10.03 15.48
C ARG A 91 -14.44 -11.02 14.32
N ARG A 92 -14.03 -10.67 13.10
CA ARG A 92 -14.21 -11.49 11.90
C ARG A 92 -12.99 -12.39 11.68
N TYR A 93 -12.92 -13.49 12.45
CA TYR A 93 -11.79 -14.42 12.43
C TYR A 93 -11.52 -15.08 11.07
N TRP A 94 -12.55 -15.25 10.23
CA TRP A 94 -12.37 -15.73 8.86
C TRP A 94 -11.52 -14.79 8.01
N CYS A 95 -11.66 -13.47 8.17
CA CYS A 95 -10.83 -12.49 7.45
C CYS A 95 -9.36 -12.56 7.90
N LEU A 96 -9.12 -12.81 9.20
CA LEU A 96 -7.77 -13.04 9.74
C LEU A 96 -7.11 -14.27 9.11
N GLY A 97 -7.86 -15.38 9.01
CA GLY A 97 -7.40 -16.60 8.34
C GLY A 97 -7.02 -16.35 6.87
N LEU A 98 -7.80 -15.55 6.15
CA LEU A 98 -7.51 -15.19 4.74
C LEU A 98 -6.28 -14.30 4.60
N VAL A 99 -6.05 -13.35 5.52
CA VAL A 99 -4.84 -12.52 5.53
C VAL A 99 -3.60 -13.39 5.72
N VAL A 100 -3.61 -14.29 6.71
CA VAL A 100 -2.50 -15.20 6.97
C VAL A 100 -2.31 -16.16 5.79
N GLY A 101 -3.39 -16.73 5.25
CA GLY A 101 -3.34 -17.63 4.08
C GLY A 101 -2.77 -16.95 2.83
N SER A 102 -3.21 -15.73 2.52
CA SER A 102 -2.68 -14.95 1.39
C SER A 102 -1.21 -14.56 1.60
N HIS A 103 -0.78 -14.34 2.85
CA HIS A 103 0.63 -14.13 3.16
C HIS A 103 1.47 -15.36 2.91
N LEU A 104 1.05 -16.54 3.37
CA LEU A 104 1.75 -17.80 3.09
C LEU A 104 1.77 -18.11 1.60
N LEU A 105 0.66 -17.87 0.90
CA LEU A 105 0.56 -18.06 -0.55
C LEU A 105 1.55 -17.16 -1.29
N THR A 106 1.63 -15.89 -0.92
CA THR A 106 2.56 -14.93 -1.55
C THR A 106 4.02 -15.35 -1.31
N SER A 107 4.35 -15.75 -0.08
CA SER A 107 5.69 -16.30 0.22
C SER A 107 5.97 -17.60 -0.55
N GLY A 108 4.97 -18.48 -0.69
CA GLY A 108 5.07 -19.69 -1.51
C GLY A 108 5.31 -19.40 -2.98
N LEU A 109 4.60 -18.43 -3.56
CA LEU A 109 4.77 -17.98 -4.94
C LEU A 109 6.17 -17.44 -5.18
N THR A 110 6.78 -16.75 -4.20
CA THR A 110 8.16 -16.27 -4.32
C THR A 110 9.21 -17.40 -4.33
N PHE A 111 8.89 -18.61 -3.85
CA PHE A 111 9.78 -19.76 -3.93
C PHE A 111 9.81 -20.43 -5.33
N LEU A 112 8.85 -20.15 -6.22
CA LEU A 112 8.80 -20.71 -7.59
C LEU A 112 9.78 -20.01 -8.57
N ASN A 113 10.84 -19.42 -8.05
CA ASN A 113 11.73 -18.48 -8.74
C ASN A 113 12.83 -19.17 -9.58
N PRO A 114 12.43 -19.81 -10.69
CA PRO A 114 13.04 -19.41 -11.97
C PRO A 114 12.00 -19.02 -13.04
N ARG A 115 10.68 -19.14 -12.76
CA ARG A 115 9.62 -18.67 -13.67
C ARG A 115 9.04 -17.34 -13.19
N TYR A 116 9.79 -16.25 -13.42
CA TYR A 116 9.39 -14.89 -13.03
C TYR A 116 7.97 -14.51 -13.46
N GLU A 117 7.57 -14.84 -14.68
CA GLU A 117 6.20 -14.64 -15.21
C GLU A 117 5.11 -15.32 -14.36
N ALA A 118 5.38 -16.53 -13.88
CA ALA A 118 4.44 -17.35 -13.13
C ALA A 118 4.32 -16.95 -11.66
N SER A 119 5.28 -16.18 -11.13
CA SER A 119 5.28 -15.70 -9.74
C SER A 119 4.82 -14.25 -9.65
N LEU A 120 5.34 -13.38 -10.53
CA LEU A 120 5.11 -11.95 -10.46
C LEU A 120 3.65 -11.58 -10.78
N VAL A 121 3.08 -12.14 -11.86
CA VAL A 121 1.71 -11.84 -12.29
C VAL A 121 0.68 -12.21 -11.21
N PRO A 122 0.69 -13.42 -10.63
CA PRO A 122 -0.23 -13.76 -9.54
C PRO A 122 -0.08 -12.87 -8.32
N ILE A 123 1.15 -12.49 -7.94
CA ILE A 123 1.40 -11.61 -6.79
C ILE A 123 0.78 -10.24 -7.04
N PHE A 124 0.93 -9.66 -8.23
CA PHE A 124 0.28 -8.39 -8.58
C PHE A 124 -1.25 -8.49 -8.56
N ILE A 125 -1.82 -9.59 -9.06
CA ILE A 125 -3.27 -9.82 -9.00
C ILE A 125 -3.74 -9.88 -7.54
N ILE A 126 -3.03 -10.63 -6.68
CA ILE A 126 -3.32 -10.70 -5.24
C ILE A 126 -3.24 -9.31 -4.62
N THR A 127 -2.21 -8.52 -4.94
CA THR A 127 -2.04 -7.15 -4.44
C THR A 127 -3.20 -6.24 -4.85
N LEU A 128 -3.64 -6.28 -6.11
CA LEU A 128 -4.77 -5.49 -6.57
C LEU A 128 -6.09 -5.90 -5.88
N CYS A 129 -6.37 -7.20 -5.80
CA CYS A 129 -7.55 -7.73 -5.12
C CYS A 129 -7.57 -7.35 -3.63
N THR A 130 -6.43 -7.49 -2.95
CA THR A 130 -6.29 -7.14 -1.53
C THR A 130 -6.38 -5.63 -1.32
N GLY A 131 -5.84 -4.83 -2.25
CA GLY A 131 -5.95 -3.38 -2.23
C GLY A 131 -7.39 -2.89 -2.39
N LEU A 132 -8.14 -3.47 -3.33
CA LEU A 132 -9.58 -3.20 -3.49
C LEU A 132 -10.35 -3.56 -2.21
N TRP A 133 -10.03 -4.69 -1.59
CA TRP A 133 -10.66 -5.10 -0.35
C TRP A 133 -10.31 -4.16 0.81
N ALA A 134 -9.05 -3.74 0.94
CA ALA A 134 -8.62 -2.76 1.93
C ALA A 134 -9.32 -1.40 1.73
N PHE A 135 -9.50 -0.96 0.48
CA PHE A 135 -10.21 0.27 0.14
C PHE A 135 -11.68 0.22 0.61
N VAL A 136 -12.39 -0.87 0.30
CA VAL A 136 -13.77 -1.06 0.78
C VAL A 136 -13.83 -1.13 2.31
N THR A 137 -12.85 -1.81 2.92
CA THR A 137 -12.74 -1.95 4.38
C THR A 137 -12.53 -0.60 5.07
N ALA A 138 -11.77 0.31 4.46
CA ALA A 138 -11.57 1.67 4.93
C ALA A 138 -12.79 2.60 4.70
N GLY A 139 -13.86 2.11 4.05
CA GLY A 139 -15.08 2.88 3.75
C GLY A 139 -15.07 3.56 2.38
N GLY A 140 -14.17 3.16 1.48
CA GLY A 140 -14.15 3.59 0.09
C GLY A 140 -15.32 3.01 -0.72
N SER A 141 -15.83 3.81 -1.66
CA SER A 141 -16.85 3.40 -2.64
C SER A 141 -16.63 4.14 -3.96
N PHE A 142 -17.16 3.61 -5.07
CA PHE A 142 -17.13 4.27 -6.38
C PHE A 142 -17.70 5.69 -6.31
N HIS A 143 -18.71 5.92 -5.47
CA HIS A 143 -19.26 7.25 -5.24
C HIS A 143 -18.24 8.22 -4.63
N ASN A 144 -17.38 7.75 -3.71
CA ASN A 144 -16.32 8.58 -3.12
C ASN A 144 -15.25 8.93 -4.16
N VAL A 145 -14.93 8.01 -5.06
CA VAL A 145 -13.99 8.24 -6.17
C VAL A 145 -14.57 9.26 -7.15
N LEU A 146 -15.84 9.07 -7.55
CA LEU A 146 -16.53 10.00 -8.45
C LEU A 146 -16.64 11.40 -7.85
N LYS A 147 -16.92 11.49 -6.54
CA LYS A 147 -16.97 12.77 -5.82
C LYS A 147 -15.59 13.42 -5.74
N CYS A 148 -14.52 12.66 -5.52
CA CYS A 148 -13.15 13.18 -5.54
C CYS A 148 -12.75 13.71 -6.92
N LEU A 149 -13.13 13.00 -7.99
CA LEU A 149 -12.91 13.43 -9.37
C LEU A 149 -13.73 14.69 -9.71
N SER A 150 -14.98 14.77 -9.23
CA SER A 150 -15.86 15.93 -9.45
C SER A 150 -15.41 17.17 -8.67
N CYS A 151 -14.97 17.04 -7.42
CA CYS A 151 -14.43 18.16 -6.64
C CYS A 151 -13.15 18.74 -7.26
N LYS A 152 -12.30 17.89 -7.87
CA LYS A 152 -11.11 18.36 -8.59
C LYS A 152 -11.48 19.23 -9.81
N GLN A 153 -12.64 19.02 -10.41
CA GLN A 153 -13.12 19.79 -11.56
C GLN A 153 -13.72 21.15 -11.16
N GLU A 154 -14.27 21.26 -9.94
CA GLU A 154 -14.86 22.50 -9.42
C GLU A 154 -13.79 23.50 -8.93
N ASP A 155 -12.70 23.01 -8.32
CA ASP A 155 -11.56 23.85 -7.91
C ASP A 155 -10.79 24.41 -9.12
N ASP A 156 -10.54 23.58 -10.15
CA ASP A 156 -9.85 24.00 -11.37
C ASP A 156 -10.65 25.09 -12.12
N SER A 157 -11.98 24.93 -12.19
CA SER A 157 -12.88 25.91 -12.82
C SER A 157 -12.96 27.24 -12.06
N ARG A 158 -12.94 27.20 -10.71
CA ARG A 158 -12.94 28.41 -9.88
C ARG A 158 -11.63 29.17 -9.98
N VAL A 159 -10.48 28.48 -9.91
CA VAL A 159 -9.15 29.12 -10.04
C VAL A 159 -9.00 29.78 -11.42
N MET A 160 -9.44 29.13 -12.49
CA MET A 160 -9.42 29.69 -13.84
C MET A 160 -10.30 30.95 -13.99
N MET A 161 -11.48 30.98 -13.35
CA MET A 161 -12.36 32.16 -13.35
C MET A 161 -11.76 33.35 -12.60
N TYR A 162 -11.10 33.12 -11.46
CA TYR A 162 -10.43 34.19 -10.71
C TYR A 162 -9.23 34.77 -11.48
N SER A 163 -8.44 33.93 -12.16
CA SER A 163 -7.33 34.41 -13.00
C SER A 163 -7.79 35.17 -14.25
N ALA A 164 -8.95 34.82 -14.83
CA ALA A 164 -9.52 35.55 -15.96
C ALA A 164 -10.11 36.92 -15.57
N LEU A 165 -10.59 37.08 -14.33
CA LEU A 165 -11.11 38.34 -13.80
C LEU A 165 -10.00 39.32 -13.36
N GLN A 166 -8.76 38.86 -13.24
CA GLN A 166 -7.64 39.63 -12.69
C GLN A 166 -6.68 40.16 -13.75
N VAL A 167 -7.07 40.18 -15.02
CA VAL A 167 -6.37 40.94 -16.07
C VAL A 167 -6.85 42.39 -15.99
N PRO A 168 -6.05 43.34 -15.45
CA PRO A 168 -6.42 44.74 -15.49
C PRO A 168 -6.21 45.23 -16.92
N LEU A 169 -7.18 45.98 -17.40
CA LEU A 169 -7.07 46.84 -18.58
C LEU A 169 -5.84 47.75 -18.38
N GLU A 170 -4.80 47.56 -19.20
CA GLU A 170 -3.67 48.48 -19.30
C GLU A 170 -4.16 49.77 -19.97
N ASP A 171 -4.08 50.89 -19.25
CA ASP A 171 -3.97 52.26 -19.78
C ASP A 171 -3.04 53.08 -18.86
#